data_AF-A0A958H8J8-F1
#
_entry.id   AF-A0A958H8J8-F1
#
_cell.length_a   1.000
_cell.length_b   1.000
_cell.length_c   1.000
_cell.angle_alpha   90.00
_cell.angle_beta   90.00
_cell.angle_gamma   90.00
#
_symmetry.space_group_name_H-M   'P 1'
#
loop_
_entity.id
_entity.type
_entity.pdbx_description
1 polymer ?
#
loop_
_entity_poly.entity_id
_entity_poly.type
_entity_poly.pdbx_seq_one_letter_code
_entity_poly.pdbx_strand_id
1 'polypeptide(L)'
;MDGQHGVKSVPIQYDFHERLQMSQGVSESATVESVLAANIPGAVAVNPSSKADDKTGVDWFVLLRNGKRIGVDCKVRTQDFAQRGKDDLALETWSVVENDKIGWTRDSNKRTDYILWLWTDTGRWCLIPFHPLCAVFGAKWQEWKRQYKHSRQYTPWNGTGYHSECVFVPRLVVWRSIYEQFGGKPK
;
A
#
# COMPACT_ATOMS: atom_id res chain seq x y z
N MET A 1 16.75 -24.47 39.20
CA MET A 1 16.99 -23.06 38.83
C MET A 1 17.15 -23.06 37.33
N ASP A 2 16.03 -22.93 36.62
CA ASP A 2 15.97 -23.18 35.17
C ASP A 2 15.97 -21.84 34.42
N GLY A 3 17.08 -21.54 33.75
CA GLY A 3 17.22 -20.39 32.89
C GLY A 3 16.69 -20.70 31.49
N GLN A 4 15.52 -20.17 31.14
CA GLN A 4 15.01 -20.18 29.77
C GLN A 4 15.76 -19.15 28.91
N HIS A 5 16.51 -19.62 27.92
CA HIS A 5 17.01 -18.78 26.84
C HIS A 5 15.89 -18.49 25.83
N GLY A 6 15.40 -17.25 25.84
CA GLY A 6 14.47 -16.74 24.83
C GLY A 6 15.16 -16.62 23.47
N VAL A 7 14.64 -17.35 22.48
CA VAL A 7 15.05 -17.23 21.08
C VAL A 7 14.58 -15.87 20.57
N LYS A 8 15.53 -14.95 20.32
CA LYS A 8 15.28 -13.67 19.65
C LYS A 8 14.94 -13.95 18.18
N SER A 9 13.70 -13.65 17.77
CA SER A 9 13.31 -13.70 16.36
C SER A 9 14.05 -12.60 15.59
N VAL A 10 14.94 -13.01 14.69
CA VAL A 10 15.64 -12.11 13.76
C VAL A 10 14.60 -11.51 12.80
N PRO A 11 14.58 -10.18 12.57
CA PRO A 11 13.71 -9.59 11.56
C PRO A 11 14.11 -10.11 10.18
N ILE A 12 13.14 -10.69 9.47
CA ILE A 12 13.37 -11.23 8.12
C ILE A 12 13.69 -10.05 7.20
N GLN A 13 14.91 -10.04 6.67
CA GLN A 13 15.42 -9.01 5.77
C GLN A 13 15.33 -9.57 4.35
N TYR A 14 14.51 -8.95 3.50
CA TYR A 14 14.33 -9.37 2.10
C TYR A 14 15.14 -8.46 1.17
N ASP A 15 15.76 -9.06 0.16
CA ASP A 15 16.47 -8.32 -0.89
C ASP A 15 15.47 -7.67 -1.87
N PHE A 16 15.87 -6.54 -2.46
CA PHE A 16 15.06 -5.80 -3.44
C PHE A 16 14.68 -6.69 -4.65
N HIS A 17 15.58 -7.57 -5.10
CA HIS A 17 15.31 -8.49 -6.21
C HIS A 17 14.37 -9.62 -5.82
N GLU A 18 14.41 -10.10 -4.58
CA GLU A 18 13.45 -11.09 -4.07
C GLU A 18 12.04 -10.52 -4.04
N ARG A 19 11.87 -9.24 -3.64
CA ARG A 19 10.55 -8.57 -3.69
C ARG A 19 10.04 -8.41 -5.12
N LEU A 20 10.93 -8.18 -6.08
CA LEU A 20 10.59 -8.08 -7.49
C LEU A 20 10.20 -9.44 -8.08
N GLN A 21 10.90 -10.53 -7.72
CA GLN A 21 10.57 -11.88 -8.17
C GLN A 21 9.31 -12.45 -7.50
N MET A 22 9.03 -12.10 -6.25
CA MET A 22 7.77 -12.47 -5.58
C MET A 22 6.54 -11.85 -6.25
N SER A 23 6.68 -10.74 -6.98
CA SER A 23 5.59 -10.18 -7.79
C SER A 23 5.30 -10.97 -9.09
N GLN A 24 6.15 -11.94 -9.46
CA GLN A 24 6.10 -12.66 -10.73
C GLN A 24 5.74 -14.17 -10.59
N GLY A 25 5.69 -14.72 -9.36
CA GLY A 25 5.40 -16.14 -9.11
C GLY A 25 3.91 -16.41 -8.85
N VAL A 26 3.23 -17.02 -9.82
CA VAL A 26 1.79 -17.30 -9.83
C VAL A 26 1.46 -18.62 -9.13
N SER A 27 0.60 -18.58 -8.12
CA SER A 27 -0.35 -19.68 -7.84
C SER A 27 -1.71 -19.31 -8.45
N GLU A 28 -2.73 -20.18 -8.40
CA GLU A 28 -4.14 -19.90 -8.79
C GLU A 28 -4.80 -18.72 -8.02
N SER A 29 -4.02 -17.90 -7.33
CA SER A 29 -4.38 -16.68 -6.62
C SER A 29 -4.61 -15.50 -7.57
N ALA A 30 -5.42 -14.55 -7.11
CA ALA A 30 -5.70 -13.30 -7.82
C ALA A 30 -4.39 -12.54 -8.14
N THR A 31 -4.20 -12.14 -9.40
CA THR A 31 -3.07 -11.29 -9.82
C THR A 31 -3.49 -9.83 -9.83
N VAL A 32 -2.53 -8.90 -9.81
CA VAL A 32 -2.85 -7.47 -9.94
C VAL A 32 -3.63 -7.22 -11.23
N GLU A 33 -3.20 -7.79 -12.34
CA GLU A 33 -3.87 -7.66 -13.64
C GLU A 33 -5.32 -8.14 -13.59
N SER A 34 -5.56 -9.34 -13.06
CA SER A 34 -6.92 -9.92 -13.03
C SER A 34 -7.85 -9.17 -12.08
N VAL A 35 -7.34 -8.70 -10.93
CA VAL A 35 -8.12 -7.87 -10.00
C VAL A 35 -8.51 -6.54 -10.65
N LEU A 36 -7.57 -5.85 -11.30
CA LEU A 36 -7.85 -4.57 -11.94
C LEU A 36 -8.80 -4.72 -13.13
N ALA A 37 -8.60 -5.73 -13.98
CA ALA A 37 -9.45 -5.98 -15.14
C ALA A 37 -10.89 -6.31 -14.73
N ALA A 38 -11.08 -7.07 -13.65
CA ALA A 38 -12.40 -7.47 -13.17
C ALA A 38 -13.13 -6.39 -12.36
N ASN A 39 -12.40 -5.50 -11.66
CA ASN A 39 -13.00 -4.61 -10.65
C ASN A 39 -12.96 -3.12 -10.98
N ILE A 40 -12.29 -2.71 -12.07
CA ILE A 40 -12.39 -1.33 -12.57
C ILE A 40 -13.46 -1.29 -13.68
N PRO A 41 -14.59 -0.60 -13.45
CA PRO A 41 -15.67 -0.55 -14.44
C PRO A 41 -15.22 0.02 -15.78
N GLY A 42 -15.47 -0.73 -16.85
CA GLY A 42 -15.13 -0.32 -18.21
C GLY A 42 -13.66 -0.50 -18.57
N ALA A 43 -12.87 -1.21 -17.75
CA ALA A 43 -11.53 -1.66 -18.14
C ALA A 43 -11.59 -2.49 -19.43
N VAL A 44 -10.69 -2.20 -20.37
CA VAL A 44 -10.52 -2.94 -21.63
C VAL A 44 -9.10 -3.50 -21.80
N ALA A 45 -8.12 -2.93 -21.11
CA ALA A 45 -6.76 -3.47 -21.04
C ALA A 45 -6.10 -3.04 -19.73
N VAL A 46 -5.22 -3.89 -19.21
CA VAL A 46 -4.42 -3.65 -18.01
C VAL A 46 -2.97 -3.97 -18.33
N ASN A 47 -2.07 -3.02 -18.12
CA ASN A 47 -0.66 -3.17 -18.51
C ASN A 47 0.26 -2.65 -17.40
N PRO A 48 1.40 -3.31 -17.16
CA PRO A 48 2.42 -2.77 -16.27
C PRO A 48 2.95 -1.44 -16.83
N SER A 49 3.30 -0.52 -15.93
CA SER A 49 3.89 0.77 -16.31
C SER A 49 5.36 0.64 -16.71
N SER A 50 5.92 1.70 -17.28
CA SER A 50 7.36 1.77 -17.54
C SER A 50 8.13 2.17 -16.28
N LYS A 51 9.45 1.92 -16.23
CA LYS A 51 10.32 2.41 -15.15
C LYS A 51 10.30 3.94 -14.99
N ALA A 52 9.96 4.69 -16.03
CA ALA A 52 9.81 6.14 -15.95
C ALA A 52 8.51 6.54 -15.24
N ASP A 53 7.44 5.79 -15.46
CA ASP A 53 6.12 5.99 -14.83
C ASP A 53 6.13 5.57 -13.35
N ASP A 54 6.87 4.51 -13.01
CA ASP A 54 7.08 4.04 -11.63
C ASP A 54 7.62 5.17 -10.72
N LYS A 55 8.57 5.97 -11.21
CA LYS A 55 9.08 7.15 -10.49
C LYS A 55 7.99 8.19 -10.18
N THR A 56 6.90 8.19 -10.95
CA THR A 56 5.74 9.08 -10.73
C THR A 56 4.66 8.45 -9.84
N GLY A 57 4.86 7.21 -9.38
CA GLY A 57 3.98 6.48 -8.47
C GLY A 57 2.94 5.58 -9.16
N VAL A 58 3.18 5.16 -10.39
CA VAL A 58 2.23 4.32 -11.12
C VAL A 58 2.91 3.00 -11.46
N ASP A 59 2.38 1.90 -10.95
CA ASP A 59 2.85 0.54 -11.25
C ASP A 59 2.10 -0.07 -12.45
N TRP A 60 0.83 0.31 -12.62
CA TRP A 60 -0.07 -0.24 -13.64
C TRP A 60 -0.91 0.84 -14.29
N PHE A 61 -1.21 0.66 -15.57
CA PHE A 61 -2.21 1.44 -16.28
C PHE A 61 -3.39 0.59 -16.68
N VAL A 62 -4.59 1.11 -16.43
CA VAL A 62 -5.85 0.54 -16.88
C VAL A 62 -6.43 1.45 -17.96
N LEU A 63 -6.58 0.91 -19.18
CA LEU A 63 -7.26 1.59 -20.27
C LEU A 63 -8.76 1.35 -20.13
N LEU A 64 -9.54 2.42 -20.16
CA LEU A 64 -10.99 2.38 -20.15
C LEU A 64 -11.56 2.43 -21.56
N ARG A 65 -12.78 1.92 -21.74
CA ARG A 65 -13.52 1.96 -23.02
C ARG A 65 -13.70 3.37 -23.59
N ASN A 66 -13.71 4.40 -22.75
CA ASN A 66 -13.81 5.81 -23.16
C ASN A 66 -12.45 6.43 -23.54
N GLY A 67 -11.40 5.62 -23.67
CA GLY A 67 -10.04 6.06 -24.03
C GLY A 67 -9.24 6.66 -22.87
N LYS A 68 -9.82 6.84 -21.68
CA LYS A 68 -9.08 7.32 -20.50
C LYS A 68 -8.15 6.25 -19.97
N ARG A 69 -7.02 6.67 -19.41
CA ARG A 69 -6.08 5.81 -18.68
C ARG A 69 -6.15 6.14 -17.20
N ILE A 70 -6.24 5.11 -16.38
CA ILE A 70 -6.16 5.17 -14.92
C ILE A 70 -4.79 4.64 -14.51
N GLY A 71 -4.04 5.40 -13.71
CA GLY A 71 -2.80 4.96 -13.07
C GLY A 71 -3.07 4.31 -11.70
N VAL A 72 -2.47 3.16 -11.45
CA VAL A 72 -2.64 2.40 -10.21
C VAL A 72 -1.28 2.09 -9.57
N ASP A 73 -1.12 2.42 -8.29
CA ASP A 73 -0.01 1.99 -7.43
C ASP A 73 -0.41 0.69 -6.71
N CYS A 74 0.51 -0.25 -6.56
CA CYS A 74 0.23 -1.58 -6.05
C CYS A 74 1.10 -1.93 -4.83
N LYS A 75 0.45 -2.34 -3.75
CA LYS A 75 1.07 -2.84 -2.53
C LYS A 75 0.76 -4.33 -2.39
N VAL A 76 1.57 -5.14 -3.07
CA VAL A 76 1.49 -6.61 -3.01
C VAL A 76 2.13 -7.11 -1.72
N ARG A 77 1.42 -7.99 -1.00
CA ARG A 77 1.83 -8.57 0.28
C ARG A 77 1.57 -10.06 0.28
N THR A 78 2.49 -10.84 0.83
CA THR A 78 2.28 -12.28 0.95
C THR A 78 1.27 -12.63 2.02
N GLN A 79 1.29 -11.97 3.18
CA GLN A 79 0.50 -12.37 4.35
C GLN A 79 -0.74 -11.51 4.57
N ASP A 80 -1.92 -12.12 4.51
CA ASP A 80 -3.18 -11.50 4.92
C ASP A 80 -3.42 -11.61 6.44
N PHE A 81 -3.20 -10.52 7.17
CA PHE A 81 -3.46 -10.50 8.61
C PHE A 81 -4.96 -10.49 8.97
N ALA A 82 -5.87 -10.17 8.03
CA ALA A 82 -7.29 -10.05 8.32
C ALA A 82 -7.91 -11.41 8.67
N GLN A 83 -7.48 -12.47 8.00
CA GLN A 83 -7.84 -13.85 8.37
C GLN A 83 -7.28 -14.28 9.73
N ARG A 84 -6.31 -13.53 10.27
CA ARG A 84 -5.64 -13.77 11.55
C ARG A 84 -6.12 -12.78 12.63
N GLY A 85 -7.28 -12.15 12.43
CA GLY A 85 -7.93 -11.24 13.38
C GLY A 85 -7.41 -9.81 13.39
N LYS A 86 -6.59 -9.39 12.40
CA LYS A 86 -6.07 -8.02 12.28
C LYS A 86 -6.25 -7.48 10.86
N ASP A 87 -7.03 -6.43 10.65
CA ASP A 87 -7.13 -5.80 9.33
C ASP A 87 -6.33 -4.50 9.33
N ASP A 88 -5.42 -4.35 8.36
CA ASP A 88 -4.61 -3.15 8.22
C ASP A 88 -4.18 -2.87 6.77
N LEU A 89 -4.31 -1.60 6.40
CA LEU A 89 -3.62 -0.99 5.29
C LEU A 89 -2.38 -0.31 5.83
N ALA A 90 -1.22 -0.68 5.31
CA ALA A 90 0.00 0.07 5.61
C ALA A 90 0.00 1.37 4.81
N LEU A 91 -0.09 2.48 5.54
CA LEU A 91 -0.09 3.84 5.02
C LEU A 91 1.22 4.51 5.44
N GLU A 92 1.98 4.99 4.47
CA GLU A 92 3.32 5.53 4.71
C GLU A 92 3.24 6.97 5.20
N THR A 93 3.75 7.18 6.42
CA THR A 93 3.88 8.50 7.05
C THR A 93 5.16 9.21 6.61
N TRP A 94 6.26 8.46 6.48
CA TRP A 94 7.58 8.94 6.08
C TRP A 94 8.24 7.96 5.12
N SER A 95 8.74 8.48 4.00
CA SER A 95 9.59 7.74 3.07
C SER A 95 11.03 7.65 3.61
N VAL A 96 11.51 8.75 4.21
CA VAL A 96 12.82 8.84 4.88
C VAL A 96 12.63 9.67 6.15
N VAL A 97 12.63 9.02 7.31
CA VAL A 97 12.45 9.66 8.62
C VAL A 97 13.58 10.66 8.91
N GLU A 98 14.81 10.31 8.55
CA GLU A 98 16.01 11.10 8.86
C GLU A 98 16.05 12.47 8.16
N ASN A 99 15.37 12.58 7.01
CA ASN A 99 15.38 13.78 6.17
C ASN A 99 13.97 14.40 6.04
N ASP A 100 13.04 14.03 6.92
CA ASP A 100 11.64 14.48 6.87
C ASP A 100 11.00 14.33 5.48
N LYS A 101 11.38 13.30 4.72
CA LYS A 101 10.79 13.03 3.41
C LYS A 101 9.44 12.38 3.61
N ILE A 102 8.38 13.09 3.24
CA ILE A 102 7.00 12.63 3.41
C ILE A 102 6.78 11.29 2.71
N GLY A 103 5.93 10.45 3.33
CA GLY A 103 5.52 9.18 2.74
C GLY A 103 4.56 9.35 1.57
N TRP A 104 4.48 8.33 0.70
CA TRP A 104 3.64 8.37 -0.51
C TRP A 104 2.17 8.66 -0.19
N THR A 105 1.65 8.23 0.97
CA THR A 105 0.24 8.45 1.34
C THR A 105 -0.05 9.91 1.68
N ARG A 106 0.98 10.75 1.87
CA ARG A 106 0.86 12.19 2.12
C ARG A 106 1.16 13.03 0.89
N ASP A 107 1.65 12.42 -0.19
CA ASP A 107 2.07 13.12 -1.40
C ASP A 107 0.93 13.15 -2.43
N SER A 108 0.16 14.23 -2.41
CA SER A 108 -0.96 14.43 -3.35
C SER A 108 -0.51 14.76 -4.78
N ASN A 109 0.79 14.94 -5.03
CA ASN A 109 1.30 15.28 -6.37
C ASN A 109 1.61 14.05 -7.23
N LYS A 110 1.50 12.83 -6.67
CA LYS A 110 1.68 11.60 -7.45
C LYS A 110 0.60 11.47 -8.52
N ARG A 111 0.95 10.84 -9.65
CA ARG A 111 0.04 10.64 -10.80
C ARG A 111 -0.92 9.46 -10.61
N THR A 112 -0.93 8.89 -9.41
CA THR A 112 -1.72 7.73 -9.03
C THR A 112 -3.19 8.09 -8.89
N ASP A 113 -4.08 7.39 -9.59
CA ASP A 113 -5.53 7.57 -9.45
C ASP A 113 -6.10 6.64 -8.36
N TYR A 114 -5.61 5.40 -8.31
CA TYR A 114 -5.99 4.41 -7.32
C TYR A 114 -4.77 3.72 -6.72
N ILE A 115 -4.93 3.23 -5.49
CA ILE A 115 -3.98 2.32 -4.87
C ILE A 115 -4.65 0.97 -4.61
N LEU A 116 -3.95 -0.11 -4.97
CA LEU A 116 -4.38 -1.48 -4.77
C LEU A 116 -3.50 -2.15 -3.71
N TRP A 117 -4.11 -2.68 -2.65
CA TRP A 117 -3.50 -3.72 -1.84
C TRP A 117 -3.96 -5.09 -2.34
N LEU A 118 -3.02 -6.02 -2.52
CA LEU A 118 -3.28 -7.40 -2.89
C LEU A 118 -2.53 -8.32 -1.91
N TRP A 119 -3.27 -9.23 -1.28
CA TRP A 119 -2.71 -10.26 -0.40
C TRP A 119 -2.70 -11.60 -1.11
N THR A 120 -1.51 -12.10 -1.46
CA THR A 120 -1.38 -13.25 -2.37
C THR A 120 -1.68 -14.59 -1.72
N ASP A 121 -1.53 -14.74 -0.39
CA ASP A 121 -1.90 -15.97 0.32
C ASP A 121 -3.40 -16.26 0.31
N THR A 122 -4.25 -15.23 0.14
CA THR A 122 -5.71 -15.36 0.22
C THR A 122 -6.45 -14.85 -1.03
N GLY A 123 -5.77 -14.12 -1.91
CA GLY A 123 -6.40 -13.41 -3.03
C GLY A 123 -7.27 -12.22 -2.61
N ARG A 124 -7.32 -11.87 -1.32
CA ARG A 124 -8.02 -10.67 -0.85
C ARG A 124 -7.37 -9.45 -1.47
N TRP A 125 -8.18 -8.44 -1.76
CA TRP A 125 -7.69 -7.16 -2.27
C TRP A 125 -8.47 -5.97 -1.69
N CYS A 126 -7.92 -4.77 -1.84
CA CYS A 126 -8.57 -3.51 -1.53
C CYS A 126 -8.08 -2.42 -2.49
N LEU A 127 -9.00 -1.87 -3.28
CA LEU A 127 -8.74 -0.77 -4.19
C LEU A 127 -9.30 0.53 -3.59
N ILE A 128 -8.51 1.60 -3.48
CA ILE A 128 -8.93 2.87 -2.86
C ILE A 128 -8.58 4.05 -3.79
N PRO A 129 -9.46 5.06 -3.94
CA PRO A 129 -9.14 6.27 -4.69
C PRO A 129 -8.02 7.06 -3.99
N PHE A 130 -6.95 7.34 -4.72
CA PHE A 130 -5.67 7.79 -4.15
C PHE A 130 -5.75 9.20 -3.54
N HIS A 131 -6.23 10.19 -4.31
CA HIS A 131 -6.28 11.58 -3.81
C HIS A 131 -7.23 11.76 -2.60
N PRO A 132 -8.44 11.16 -2.55
CA PRO A 132 -9.25 11.13 -1.34
C PRO A 132 -8.54 10.50 -0.15
N LEU A 133 -7.80 9.39 -0.36
CA LEU A 133 -6.98 8.78 0.68
C LEU A 133 -5.91 9.76 1.20
N CYS A 134 -5.18 10.44 0.30
CA CYS A 134 -4.16 11.41 0.70
C CYS A 134 -4.74 12.56 1.53
N ALA A 135 -5.91 13.08 1.14
CA ALA A 135 -6.57 14.16 1.86
C ALA A 135 -6.95 13.74 3.28
N VAL A 136 -7.60 12.57 3.43
CA VAL A 136 -7.99 12.00 4.73
C VAL A 136 -6.75 11.71 5.58
N PHE A 137 -5.76 11.03 4.99
CA PHE A 137 -4.56 10.63 5.70
C PHE A 137 -3.75 11.85 6.15
N GLY A 138 -3.62 12.86 5.30
CA GLY A 138 -2.96 14.13 5.64
C GLY A 138 -3.54 14.80 6.89
N ALA A 139 -4.86 14.70 7.09
CA ALA A 139 -5.53 15.24 8.27
C ALA A 139 -5.45 14.31 9.50
N LYS A 140 -5.42 12.99 9.31
CA LYS A 140 -5.59 12.00 10.40
C LYS A 140 -4.33 11.24 10.81
N TRP A 141 -3.23 11.30 10.05
CA TRP A 141 -2.10 10.40 10.24
C TRP A 141 -1.47 10.48 11.65
N GLN A 142 -1.44 11.65 12.28
CA GLN A 142 -0.92 11.80 13.65
C GLN A 142 -1.81 11.12 14.68
N GLU A 143 -3.13 11.25 14.54
CA GLU A 143 -4.12 10.55 15.37
C GLU A 143 -4.02 9.04 15.16
N TRP A 144 -4.02 8.61 13.90
CA TRP A 144 -3.91 7.20 13.55
C TRP A 144 -2.59 6.58 14.02
N LYS A 145 -1.48 7.31 13.99
CA LYS A 145 -0.20 6.84 14.52
C LYS A 145 -0.24 6.60 16.03
N ARG A 146 -1.04 7.38 16.78
CA ARG A 146 -1.25 7.19 18.23
C ARG A 146 -2.20 6.03 18.52
N GLN A 147 -3.22 5.84 17.68
CA GLN A 147 -4.29 4.86 17.90
C GLN A 147 -3.94 3.46 17.38
N TYR A 148 -3.27 3.38 16.25
CA TYR A 148 -2.98 2.13 15.56
C TYR A 148 -1.50 1.79 15.61
N LYS A 149 -1.19 0.52 15.29
CA LYS A 149 0.19 0.08 15.16
C LYS A 149 0.90 0.94 14.12
N HIS A 150 2.13 1.34 14.42
CA HIS A 150 3.07 1.87 13.43
C HIS A 150 4.39 1.12 13.54
N SER A 151 5.14 1.08 12.45
CA SER A 151 6.45 0.42 12.39
C SER A 151 7.38 1.23 11.52
N ARG A 152 8.64 1.29 11.95
CA ARG A 152 9.74 1.74 11.11
C ARG A 152 10.41 0.53 10.48
N GLN A 153 10.86 0.70 9.25
CA GLN A 153 11.65 -0.29 8.54
C GLN A 153 12.96 0.36 8.10
N TYR A 154 14.07 -0.24 8.51
CA TYR A 154 15.41 0.19 8.10
C TYR A 154 15.75 -0.34 6.70
N THR A 155 16.31 0.52 5.86
CA THR A 155 16.83 0.19 4.54
C THR A 155 18.30 0.64 4.44
N PRO A 156 19.25 -0.29 4.29
CA PRO A 156 20.65 0.06 4.04
C PRO A 156 20.83 0.80 2.71
N TRP A 157 21.64 1.86 2.69
CA TRP A 157 21.94 2.66 1.50
C TRP A 157 23.29 3.40 1.60
N ASN A 158 24.23 3.10 0.70
CA ASN A 158 25.54 3.78 0.61
C ASN A 158 26.30 3.89 1.95
N GLY A 159 26.38 2.80 2.71
CA GLY A 159 27.11 2.76 3.99
C GLY A 159 26.43 3.47 5.16
N THR A 160 25.34 4.19 4.89
CA THR A 160 24.37 4.66 5.88
C THR A 160 23.05 3.91 5.62
N GLY A 161 21.98 4.22 6.33
CA GLY A 161 20.67 3.70 5.97
C GLY A 161 19.60 4.63 6.46
N TYR A 162 18.38 4.41 6.00
CA TYR A 162 17.24 5.25 6.34
C TYR A 162 16.08 4.42 6.85
N HIS A 163 15.19 5.06 7.59
CA HIS A 163 13.93 4.46 8.02
C HIS A 163 12.78 4.99 7.17
N SER A 164 11.98 4.07 6.64
CA SER A 164 10.60 4.38 6.26
C SER A 164 9.68 4.11 7.45
N GLU A 165 8.52 4.78 7.52
CA GLU A 165 7.56 4.61 8.60
C GLU A 165 6.14 4.46 8.06
N CYS A 166 5.49 3.36 8.43
CA CYS A 166 4.09 3.10 8.12
C CYS A 166 3.24 3.05 9.38
N VAL A 167 2.00 3.54 9.28
CA VAL A 167 0.90 3.24 10.20
C VAL A 167 -0.04 2.22 9.56
N PHE A 168 -0.60 1.34 10.37
CA PHE A 168 -1.36 0.17 9.93
C PHE A 168 -2.84 0.35 10.32
N VAL A 169 -3.65 0.85 9.40
CA VAL A 169 -5.02 1.32 9.68
C VAL A 169 -6.06 0.37 9.07
N PRO A 170 -7.08 -0.09 9.81
CA PRO A 170 -8.10 -0.99 9.27
C PRO A 170 -8.81 -0.41 8.04
N ARG A 171 -9.11 -1.26 7.04
CA ARG A 171 -9.70 -0.81 5.76
C ARG A 171 -11.03 -0.08 5.97
N LEU A 172 -11.86 -0.59 6.87
CA LEU A 172 -13.15 0.01 7.20
C LEU A 172 -13.01 1.42 7.79
N VAL A 173 -11.96 1.67 8.58
CA VAL A 173 -11.68 3.00 9.14
C VAL A 173 -11.28 3.97 8.04
N VAL A 174 -10.43 3.52 7.11
CA VAL A 174 -10.01 4.31 5.95
C VAL A 174 -11.22 4.67 5.07
N TRP A 175 -12.01 3.68 4.66
CA TRP A 175 -13.20 3.91 3.84
C TRP A 175 -14.24 4.78 4.53
N ARG A 176 -14.51 4.54 5.82
CA ARG A 176 -15.40 5.38 6.61
C ARG A 176 -14.92 6.82 6.62
N SER A 177 -13.62 7.05 6.82
CA SER A 177 -13.07 8.41 6.87
C SER A 177 -13.13 9.11 5.50
N ILE A 178 -12.93 8.38 4.40
CA ILE A 178 -13.17 8.90 3.04
C ILE A 178 -14.65 9.26 2.87
N TYR A 179 -15.57 8.39 3.26
CA TYR A 179 -17.00 8.66 3.18
C TYR A 179 -17.42 9.87 4.03
N GLU A 180 -16.94 9.97 5.27
CA GLU A 180 -17.24 11.10 6.17
C GLU A 180 -16.77 12.44 5.58
N GLN A 181 -15.65 12.45 4.85
CA GLN A 181 -15.09 13.65 4.24
C GLN A 181 -15.73 13.99 2.88
N PHE A 182 -16.04 13.00 2.05
CA PHE A 182 -16.46 13.19 0.66
C PHE A 182 -17.90 12.75 0.33
N GLY A 183 -18.63 12.19 1.30
CA GLY A 183 -20.02 11.72 1.13
C GLY A 183 -21.08 12.80 1.30
N GLY A 184 -20.71 13.98 1.79
CA GLY A 184 -21.67 15.03 2.16
C GLY A 184 -22.47 14.68 3.42
N LYS A 185 -23.21 15.65 3.95
CA LYS A 185 -24.15 15.43 5.06
C LYS A 185 -25.57 15.77 4.60
N PRO A 186 -26.58 14.96 4.93
CA PRO A 186 -27.96 15.36 4.70
C PRO A 186 -28.25 16.63 5.49
N LYS A 187 -29.05 17.52 4.91
CA LYS A 187 -29.57 18.70 5.58
C LYS A 187 -30.73 18.33 6.50
#